data_AF-A0A970EWL9-F1
#
_entry.id   AF-A0A970EWL9-F1
#
_cell.length_a   1.000
_cell.length_b   1.000
_cell.length_c   1.000
_cell.angle_alpha   90.00
_cell.angle_beta   90.00
_cell.angle_gamma   90.00
#
_symmetry.space_group_name_H-M   'P 1'
#
loop_
_entity.id
_entity.type
_entity.pdbx_description
1 polymer ?
#
loop_
_entity_poly.entity_id
_entity_poly.type
_entity_poly.pdbx_seq_one_letter_code
_entity_poly.pdbx_strand_id
1 'polypeptide(L)' 'MKIVVLAGGLSPERDVSLSSGSLIANALLDNGHEVLLW' A
#
# COMPACT_ATOMS: atom_id res chain seq x y z
N MET A 1 12.51 -7.22 -3.71
CA MET A 1 12.62 -6.06 -4.64
C MET A 1 12.24 -4.79 -3.89
N LYS A 2 12.60 -3.61 -4.38
CA LYS A 2 12.16 -2.33 -3.81
C LYS A 2 10.85 -1.90 -4.47
N ILE A 3 9.79 -1.76 -3.68
CA ILE A 3 8.44 -1.51 -4.18
C ILE A 3 7.82 -0.33 -3.43
N VAL A 4 7.18 0.58 -4.16
CA VAL A 4 6.34 1.65 -3.58
C VAL A 4 4.88 1.32 -3.86
N VAL A 5 4.05 1.31 -2.81
CA VAL A 5 2.60 1.22 -2.90
C VAL A 5 2.03 2.62 -2.66
N LEU A 6 1.41 3.22 -3.69
CA LEU A 6 0.73 4.51 -3.58
C LEU A 6 -0.73 4.29 -3.18
N ALA A 7 -1.18 4.92 -2.10
CA ALA A 7 -2.53 4.77 -1.56
C ALA A 7 -3.10 6.10 -1.04
N GLY A 8 -4.42 6.24 -1.08
CA GLY A 8 -5.15 7.43 -0.64
C GLY A 8 -5.59 8.33 -1.79
N GLY A 9 -5.01 9.53 -1.89
CA GLY A 9 -5.44 10.58 -2.82
C GLY A 9 -6.55 11.49 -2.28
N LEU A 10 -6.99 12.45 -3.11
CA LEU A 10 -8.12 13.34 -2.86
C LEU A 10 -9.38 12.73 -3.49
N SER A 11 -9.99 11.79 -2.77
CA SER A 11 -11.18 11.05 -3.21
C SER A 11 -12.08 10.76 -2.01
N PRO A 12 -13.41 10.67 -2.20
CA PRO A 12 -14.32 10.12 -1.18
C PRO A 12 -13.92 8.71 -0.72
N GLU A 13 -13.16 7.97 -1.54
CA GLU A 13 -12.68 6.62 -1.26
C GLU A 13 -11.28 6.59 -0.62
N ARG A 14 -10.75 7.73 -0.16
CA ARG A 14 -9.40 7.83 0.43
C ARG A 14 -9.12 6.74 1.46
N ASP A 15 -10.04 6.52 2.39
CA ASP A 15 -9.84 5.55 3.46
C ASP A 15 -9.90 4.10 2.95
N VAL A 16 -10.71 3.84 1.92
CA VAL A 16 -10.75 2.54 1.22
C VAL A 16 -9.43 2.29 0.50
N SER A 17 -8.88 3.30 -0.17
CA SER A 17 -7.57 3.22 -0.84
C SER A 17 -6.44 2.98 0.16
N LEU A 18 -6.44 3.67 1.30
CA LEU A 18 -5.45 3.45 2.38
C LEU A 18 -5.56 2.04 2.96
N SER A 19 -6.77 1.55 3.22
CA SER A 19 -6.98 0.21 3.76
C SER A 19 -6.52 -0.88 2.79
N SER A 20 -6.87 -0.77 1.51
CA SER A 20 -6.47 -1.74 0.48
C SER A 20 -4.97 -1.69 0.20
N GLY A 21 -4.39 -0.49 0.08
CA GLY A 21 -2.95 -0.29 -0.07
C GLY A 21 -2.13 -0.89 1.09
N SER A 22 -2.63 -0.76 2.32
CA SER A 22 -1.98 -1.36 3.51
C SER A 22 -1.97 -2.89 3.45
N LEU A 23 -3.07 -3.52 3.02
CA LEU A 23 -3.13 -4.98 2.86
C LEU A 23 -2.16 -5.48 1.78
N ILE A 24 -2.06 -4.76 0.66
CA ILE A 24 -1.12 -5.06 -0.41
C ILE A 24 0.32 -4.91 0.09
N ALA A 25 0.63 -3.81 0.78
CA ALA A 25 1.97 -3.57 1.32
C ALA A 25 2.40 -4.69 2.29
N ASN A 26 1.50 -5.12 3.18
CA ASN A 26 1.76 -6.23 4.10
C ASN A 26 2.03 -7.54 3.35
N ALA A 27 1.20 -7.89 2.36
CA ALA A 27 1.42 -9.10 1.58
C ALA A 27 2.77 -9.07 0.84
N LEU A 28 3.19 -7.92 0.32
CA LEU A 28 4.49 -7.76 -0.33
C LEU A 28 5.66 -7.88 0.67
N LEU A 29 5.51 -7.32 1.88
CA LEU A 29 6.48 -7.49 2.97
C LEU A 29 6.63 -8.97 3.35
N ASP A 30 5.52 -9.69 3.50
CA ASP A 30 5.50 -11.13 3.82
C ASP A 30 6.19 -11.98 2.72
N ASN A 31 6.18 -11.51 1.47
CA ASN A 31 6.90 -12.13 0.36
C ASN A 31 8.40 -11.75 0.29
N GLY A 32 8.93 -11.09 1.32
CA GLY A 32 10.36 -10.73 1.42
C GLY A 32 10.75 -9.54 0.54
N HIS A 33 9.81 -8.66 0.21
CA HIS A 33 10.10 -7.42 -0.51
C HIS A 33 10.37 -6.26 0.45
N GLU A 34 11.14 -5.28 -0.01
CA GLU A 34 11.36 -4.02 0.70
C GLU A 34 10.32 -3.02 0.20
N VAL A 35 9.37 -2.66 1.06
CA VAL A 35 8.15 -1.94 0.66
C VAL A 35 8.03 -0.62 1.40
N LEU A 36 7.68 0.44 0.66
CA LEU A 36 7.25 1.73 1.21
C LEU A 36 5.78 1.96 0.83
N LEU A 37 4.93 2.23 1.82
CA LEU A 37 3.56 2.70 1.60
C LEU A 37 3.54 4.23 1.67
N TRP A 38 2.96 4.89 0.66
CA TRP A 38 2.88 6.34 0.54
C TRP A 38 1.46 6.82 0.20
#